data_AF-A0A9P3UMS0-F1
#
_entry.id   AF-A0A9P3UMS0-F1
#
_cell.length_a   1.000
_cell.length_b   1.000
_cell.length_c   1.000
_cell.angle_alpha   90.00
_cell.angle_beta   90.00
_cell.angle_gamma   90.00
#
_symmetry.space_group_name_H-M   'P 1'
#
loop_
_entity.id
_entity.type
_entity.pdbx_description
1 polymer ?
#
loop_
_entity_poly.entity_id
_entity_poly.type
_entity_poly.pdbx_seq_one_letter_code
_entity_poly.pdbx_strand_id
1 'polypeptide(L)'
;MSTYRLGGWTITEKEAIAWGARLSGKPEEEVGWQYASMVVRRHLRKHGVTIAAVTYPKDVDVLMVVTKAEPHVGWRRGDDPTQLKQFEKGKYEALVLEALKREGVKDTQFVTSHGRL
;
A
#
# COMPACT_ATOMS: atom_id res chain seq x y z
N MET A 1 10.64 -15.68 6.88
CA MET A 1 9.73 -14.83 6.06
C MET A 1 10.47 -14.44 4.80
N SER A 2 9.88 -14.69 3.64
CA SER A 2 10.48 -14.34 2.34
C SER A 2 10.33 -12.85 2.06
N THR A 3 11.35 -12.23 1.49
CA THR A 3 11.33 -10.84 1.03
C THR A 3 10.96 -10.79 -0.44
N TYR A 4 10.13 -9.80 -0.80
CA TYR A 4 9.63 -9.64 -2.16
C TYR A 4 9.90 -8.23 -2.67
N ARG A 5 10.14 -8.12 -3.97
CA ARG A 5 9.95 -6.91 -4.75
C ARG A 5 8.46 -6.80 -5.02
N LEU A 6 7.80 -5.80 -4.44
CA LEU A 6 6.37 -5.58 -4.53
C LEU A 6 6.08 -4.42 -5.47
N GLY A 7 5.07 -4.59 -6.33
CA GLY A 7 4.53 -3.55 -7.20
C GLY A 7 3.08 -3.27 -6.84
N GLY A 8 2.73 -2.01 -6.69
CA GLY A 8 1.38 -1.66 -6.26
C GLY A 8 1.13 -0.17 -6.10
N TRP A 9 -0.10 0.14 -5.72
CA TRP A 9 -0.53 1.51 -5.43
C TRP A 9 -0.29 1.83 -3.96
N THR A 10 0.51 2.85 -3.70
CA THR A 10 0.72 3.37 -2.35
C THR A 10 -0.49 4.15 -1.88
N ILE A 11 -0.71 4.09 -0.57
CA ILE A 11 -1.67 4.88 0.17
C ILE A 11 -0.88 5.52 1.31
N THR A 12 -0.83 6.85 1.30
CA THR A 12 -0.13 7.62 2.34
C THR A 12 -0.78 7.42 3.70
N GLU A 13 -0.07 7.76 4.77
CA GLU A 13 -0.62 7.73 6.13
C GLU A 13 -1.92 8.56 6.23
N LYS A 14 -1.91 9.77 5.68
CA LYS A 14 -3.07 10.66 5.65
C LYS A 14 -4.27 10.03 4.95
N GLU A 15 -4.07 9.46 3.76
CA GLU A 15 -5.15 8.80 3.00
C GLU A 15 -5.66 7.55 3.72
N ALA A 16 -4.78 6.78 4.35
CA ALA A 16 -5.16 5.61 5.12
C ALA A 16 -6.00 5.98 6.34
N ILE A 17 -5.62 7.05 7.06
CA ILE A 17 -6.38 7.59 8.21
C ILE A 17 -7.77 8.03 7.76
N ALA A 18 -7.85 8.88 6.73
CA ALA A 18 -9.13 9.36 6.20
C ALA A 18 -10.02 8.20 5.74
N TRP A 19 -9.46 7.20 5.03
CA TRP A 19 -10.21 6.04 4.60
C TRP A 19 -10.66 5.16 5.77
N GLY A 20 -9.77 4.89 6.72
CA GLY A 20 -10.05 4.12 7.94
C GLY A 20 -11.13 4.77 8.81
N ALA A 21 -11.12 6.10 8.93
CA ALA A 21 -12.14 6.87 9.62
C ALA A 21 -13.52 6.68 8.97
N ARG A 22 -13.61 6.84 7.65
CA ARG A 22 -14.87 6.60 6.88
C ARG A 22 -15.37 5.16 7.04
N LEU A 23 -14.48 4.18 6.92
CA LEU A 23 -14.83 2.76 7.06
C LEU A 23 -15.28 2.36 8.48
N SER A 24 -14.82 3.08 9.50
CA SER A 24 -15.13 2.80 10.90
C SER A 24 -16.23 3.70 11.50
N GLY A 25 -16.65 4.74 10.77
CA GLY A 25 -17.63 5.72 11.25
C GLY A 25 -17.09 6.63 12.36
N LYS A 26 -15.76 6.75 12.49
CA LYS A 26 -15.09 7.57 13.51
C LYS A 26 -14.61 8.90 12.92
N PRO A 27 -14.50 9.97 13.73
CA PRO A 27 -13.79 11.19 13.33
C PRO A 27 -12.33 10.89 12.97
N GLU A 28 -11.75 11.61 12.02
CA GLU A 28 -10.36 11.39 11.58
C GLU A 28 -9.35 11.66 12.70
N GLU A 29 -9.66 12.60 13.60
CA GLU A 29 -8.84 13.01 14.73
C GLU A 29 -8.69 11.89 15.79
N GLU A 30 -9.63 10.94 15.82
CA GLU A 30 -9.61 9.78 16.71
C GLU A 30 -8.93 8.56 16.08
N VAL A 31 -8.51 8.64 14.82
CA VAL A 31 -7.98 7.52 14.04
C VAL A 31 -6.48 7.68 13.83
N GLY A 32 -5.70 6.95 14.63
CA GLY A 32 -4.26 6.81 14.42
C GLY A 32 -3.91 5.82 13.29
N TRP A 33 -2.70 5.95 12.75
CA TRP A 33 -2.15 5.10 11.68
C TRP A 33 -2.35 3.60 11.89
N GLN A 34 -2.08 3.08 13.09
CA GLN A 34 -2.18 1.65 13.38
C GLN A 34 -3.62 1.15 13.24
N TYR A 35 -4.59 1.92 13.75
CA TYR A 35 -6.01 1.60 13.64
C TYR A 35 -6.49 1.70 12.19
N ALA A 36 -6.12 2.78 11.50
CA ALA A 36 -6.41 2.99 10.08
C ALA A 36 -5.90 1.83 9.21
N SER A 37 -4.62 1.47 9.37
CA SER A 37 -3.98 0.35 8.69
C SER A 37 -4.71 -0.97 8.93
N MET A 38 -5.10 -1.25 10.17
CA MET A 38 -5.87 -2.44 10.51
C MET A 38 -7.25 -2.45 9.82
N VAL A 39 -8.00 -1.34 9.88
CA VAL A 39 -9.35 -1.24 9.30
C VAL A 39 -9.29 -1.40 7.79
N VAL A 40 -8.40 -0.68 7.12
CA VAL A 40 -8.20 -0.76 5.66
C VAL A 40 -7.79 -2.17 5.24
N ARG A 41 -6.83 -2.79 5.94
CA ARG A 41 -6.42 -4.19 5.69
C ARG A 41 -7.58 -5.16 5.83
N ARG A 42 -8.41 -5.00 6.88
CA ARG A 42 -9.56 -5.88 7.09
C ARG A 42 -10.61 -5.69 6.01
N HIS A 43 -10.86 -4.46 5.59
CA HIS A 43 -11.79 -4.15 4.51
C HIS A 43 -11.34 -4.80 3.20
N LEU A 44 -10.12 -4.53 2.74
CA LEU A 44 -9.60 -5.08 1.48
C LEU A 44 -9.39 -6.59 1.48
N ARG A 45 -9.05 -7.20 2.63
CA ARG A 45 -8.95 -8.67 2.75
C ARG A 45 -10.28 -9.36 2.42
N LYS A 46 -11.44 -8.75 2.71
CA LYS A 46 -12.75 -9.31 2.32
C LYS A 46 -12.93 -9.40 0.81
N HIS A 47 -12.18 -8.61 0.05
CA HIS A 47 -12.18 -8.59 -1.41
C HIS A 47 -11.02 -9.39 -2.02
N GLY A 48 -10.29 -10.17 -1.21
CA GLY A 48 -9.14 -10.95 -1.69
C GLY A 48 -7.94 -10.10 -2.10
N VAL A 49 -7.90 -8.82 -1.71
CA VAL A 49 -6.82 -7.89 -2.08
C VAL A 49 -5.69 -7.97 -1.06
N THR A 50 -4.46 -8.14 -1.56
CA THR A 50 -3.25 -8.19 -0.74
C THR A 50 -2.76 -6.78 -0.39
N ILE A 51 -2.46 -6.53 0.88
CA ILE A 51 -1.83 -5.28 1.35
C ILE A 51 -0.54 -5.56 2.09
N ALA A 52 0.50 -4.80 1.75
CA ALA A 52 1.75 -4.75 2.50
C ALA A 52 1.95 -3.38 3.15
N ALA A 53 2.69 -3.36 4.27
CA ALA A 53 3.37 -2.13 4.70
C ALA A 53 4.72 -2.13 3.99
N VAL A 54 5.02 -1.04 3.30
CA VAL A 54 6.28 -0.85 2.56
C VAL A 54 6.82 0.53 2.87
N THR A 55 8.06 0.77 2.49
CA THR A 55 8.69 2.07 2.65
C THR A 55 8.81 2.73 1.27
N TYR A 56 8.23 3.91 1.07
CA TYR A 56 8.36 4.69 -0.17
C TYR A 56 7.95 6.18 0.01
N PRO A 57 8.81 7.17 -0.32
CA PRO A 57 10.23 7.02 -0.67
C PRO A 57 11.04 6.47 0.53
N LYS A 58 12.37 6.40 0.42
CA LYS A 58 13.23 5.85 1.47
C LYS A 58 12.85 6.36 2.87
N ASP A 59 12.77 5.43 3.82
CA ASP A 59 12.42 5.63 5.23
C ASP A 59 11.03 6.23 5.52
N VAL A 60 10.12 6.32 4.53
CA VAL A 60 8.72 6.72 4.72
C VAL A 60 7.78 5.53 4.62
N ASP A 61 7.15 5.14 5.73
CA ASP A 61 6.21 4.01 5.74
C ASP A 61 4.87 4.37 5.08
N VAL A 62 4.40 3.49 4.20
CA VAL A 62 3.11 3.61 3.49
C VAL A 62 2.42 2.25 3.40
N LEU A 63 1.11 2.26 3.18
CA LEU A 63 0.41 1.05 2.77
C LEU A 63 0.54 0.88 1.27
N MET A 64 0.64 -0.37 0.82
CA MET A 64 0.62 -0.70 -0.60
C MET A 64 -0.47 -1.74 -0.87
N VAL A 65 -1.36 -1.43 -1.80
CA VAL A 65 -2.22 -2.43 -2.44
C VAL A 65 -1.37 -3.16 -3.47
N VAL A 66 -1.02 -4.40 -3.15
CA VAL A 66 -0.07 -5.20 -3.92
C VAL A 66 -0.76 -5.82 -5.13
N THR A 67 -0.20 -5.55 -6.30
CA THR A 67 -0.68 -6.07 -7.60
C THR A 67 0.33 -6.99 -8.25
N LYS A 68 1.62 -6.84 -7.91
CA LYS A 68 2.73 -7.66 -8.39
C LYS A 68 3.65 -8.01 -7.22
N ALA A 69 4.19 -9.22 -7.24
CA ALA A 69 5.17 -9.68 -6.28
C ALA A 69 6.15 -10.63 -6.96
N GLU A 70 7.43 -10.40 -6.76
CA GLU A 70 8.50 -11.31 -7.18
C GLU A 70 9.45 -11.55 -6.01
N PRO A 71 9.91 -12.80 -5.79
CA PRO A 71 10.92 -13.07 -4.77
C PRO A 71 12.16 -12.18 -4.99
N HIS A 72 12.66 -11.58 -3.91
CA HIS A 72 13.85 -10.74 -3.96
C HIS A 72 14.74 -11.01 -2.76
N VAL A 73 15.98 -11.41 -3.01
CA VAL A 73 16.98 -11.73 -1.98
C VAL A 73 17.94 -10.55 -1.85
N GLY A 74 18.32 -10.22 -0.61
CA GLY A 74 19.38 -9.23 -0.34
C GLY A 74 18.90 -7.87 0.15
N TRP A 75 17.59 -7.65 0.29
CA TRP A 75 17.05 -6.42 0.85
C TRP A 75 17.42 -6.21 2.33
N ARG A 76 17.74 -4.96 2.68
CA ARG A 76 17.90 -4.47 4.05
C ARG A 76 17.01 -3.26 4.31
N ARG A 77 16.49 -3.14 5.53
CA ARG A 77 15.75 -1.95 5.96
C ARG A 77 16.64 -0.71 5.78
N GLY A 78 16.13 0.33 5.13
CA GLY A 78 16.88 1.55 4.79
C GLY A 78 17.45 1.57 3.36
N ASP A 79 17.33 0.47 2.61
CA ASP A 79 17.61 0.47 1.18
C ASP A 79 16.60 1.36 0.43
N ASP A 80 17.09 2.13 -0.52
CA ASP A 80 16.25 3.02 -1.33
C ASP A 80 15.42 2.22 -2.35
N PRO A 81 14.08 2.19 -2.24
CA PRO A 81 13.22 1.43 -3.15
C PRO A 81 13.27 1.96 -4.59
N THR A 82 13.74 3.18 -4.83
CA THR A 82 13.85 3.74 -6.20
C THR A 82 14.95 3.06 -7.02
N GLN A 83 15.91 2.40 -6.35
CA GLN A 83 17.00 1.65 -6.99
C GLN A 83 16.56 0.27 -7.50
N LEU A 84 15.35 -0.17 -7.14
CA LEU A 84 14.79 -1.40 -7.66
C LEU A 84 14.48 -1.28 -9.14
N LYS A 85 14.61 -2.40 -9.88
CA LYS A 85 13.94 -2.53 -11.17
C LYS A 85 12.45 -2.22 -10.96
N GLN A 86 11.90 -1.31 -11.75
CA GLN A 86 10.49 -0.92 -11.58
C GLN A 86 9.58 -1.92 -12.30
N PHE A 87 8.42 -2.21 -11.71
CA PHE A 87 7.33 -2.87 -12.39
C PHE A 87 6.61 -1.89 -13.31
N GLU A 88 6.11 -2.40 -14.43
CA GLU A 88 5.27 -1.63 -15.34
C GLU A 88 3.79 -1.78 -15.00
N LYS A 89 3.03 -0.70 -15.19
CA LYS A 89 1.57 -0.68 -15.07
C LYS A 89 0.94 -1.40 -16.26
N GLY A 90 -0.04 -2.26 -15.99
CA GLY A 90 -0.90 -2.88 -16.99
C GLY A 90 -2.37 -2.55 -16.79
N LYS A 91 -3.23 -3.31 -17.47
CA LYS A 91 -4.70 -3.14 -17.39
C LYS A 91 -5.23 -3.40 -15.98
N TYR A 92 -4.69 -4.39 -15.30
CA TYR A 92 -5.11 -4.74 -13.94
C TYR A 92 -4.81 -3.61 -12.95
N GLU A 93 -3.62 -3.02 -13.02
CA GLU A 93 -3.23 -1.91 -12.15
C GLU A 93 -4.11 -0.67 -12.38
N ALA A 94 -4.53 -0.41 -13.61
CA ALA A 94 -5.47 0.67 -13.91
C ALA A 94 -6.86 0.41 -13.28
N LEU A 95 -7.36 -0.83 -13.32
CA LEU A 95 -8.63 -1.20 -12.67
C LEU A 95 -8.56 -1.02 -11.15
N VAL A 96 -7.45 -1.40 -10.53
CA VAL A 96 -7.24 -1.22 -9.09
C VAL A 96 -7.21 0.26 -8.72
N LEU A 97 -6.56 1.11 -9.53
CA LEU A 97 -6.57 2.56 -9.30
C LEU A 97 -7.99 3.13 -9.35
N GLU A 98 -8.79 2.74 -10.35
CA GLU A 98 -10.17 3.21 -10.46
C GLU A 98 -11.04 2.71 -9.29
N ALA A 99 -10.81 1.50 -8.78
CA ALA A 99 -11.47 1.02 -7.58
C ALA A 99 -11.10 1.87 -6.34
N LEU A 100 -9.80 2.18 -6.16
CA LEU A 100 -9.33 3.02 -5.06
C LEU A 100 -9.92 4.44 -5.12
N LYS A 101 -10.03 5.03 -6.32
CA LYS A 101 -10.67 6.33 -6.50
C LYS A 101 -12.14 6.31 -6.12
N ARG A 102 -12.87 5.23 -6.41
CA ARG A 102 -14.29 5.08 -6.01
C ARG A 102 -14.45 4.97 -4.50
N GLU A 103 -13.45 4.42 -3.80
CA GLU A 103 -13.36 4.42 -2.33
C GLU A 103 -12.93 5.79 -1.75
N GLY A 104 -12.70 6.78 -2.62
CA GLY A 104 -12.30 8.14 -2.26
C GLY A 104 -10.81 8.26 -1.89
N VAL A 105 -9.98 7.29 -2.26
CA VAL A 105 -8.52 7.35 -2.10
C VAL A 105 -7.92 8.09 -3.29
N LYS A 106 -7.22 9.20 -3.04
CA LYS A 106 -6.78 10.13 -4.11
C LYS A 106 -5.27 10.11 -4.31
N ASP A 107 -4.52 10.30 -3.23
CA ASP A 107 -3.07 10.45 -3.28
C ASP A 107 -2.37 9.09 -3.36
N THR A 108 -2.44 8.49 -4.54
CA THR A 108 -1.86 7.17 -4.84
C THR A 108 -0.76 7.26 -5.89
N GLN A 109 0.29 6.46 -5.70
CA GLN A 109 1.37 6.32 -6.67
C GLN A 109 1.63 4.85 -6.94
N PHE A 110 1.78 4.48 -8.22
CA PHE A 110 2.24 3.14 -8.56
C PHE A 110 3.75 3.07 -8.45
N VAL A 111 4.23 2.24 -7.54
CA VAL A 111 5.66 2.15 -7.22
C VAL A 111 6.09 0.71 -7.08
N THR A 112 7.40 0.50 -7.17
CA THR A 112 8.04 -0.73 -6.74
C THR A 112 8.75 -0.49 -5.42
N SER A 113 8.50 -1.35 -4.43
CA SER A 113 9.17 -1.27 -3.14
C SER A 113 9.47 -2.66 -2.59
N HIS A 114 10.19 -2.69 -1.48
CA HIS A 114 10.46 -3.89 -0.72
C HIS A 114 9.37 -4.11 0.31
N GLY A 115 8.96 -5.35 0.48
CA GLY A 115 8.01 -5.68 1.53
C GLY A 115 8.02 -7.15 1.88
N ARG A 116 7.21 -7.44 2.90
CA ARG A 116 6.92 -8.80 3.35
C ARG A 116 5.45 -9.09 3.04
N LEU A 117 5.20 -10.30 2.52
CA LEU A 117 3.88 -10.86 2.31
C LEU A 117 3.66 -12.04 3.26
#